data_AF-A0A972QNE3-F1
#
_entry.id   AF-A0A972QNE3-F1
#
_cell.length_a   1.000
_cell.length_b   1.000
_cell.length_c   1.000
_cell.angle_alpha   90.00
_cell.angle_beta   90.00
_cell.angle_gamma   90.00
#
_symmetry.space_group_name_H-M   'P 1'
#
loop_
_entity.id
_entity.type
_entity.pdbx_description
1 polymer ?
#
loop_
_entity_poly.entity_id
_entity_poly.type
_entity_poly.pdbx_seq_one_letter_code
_entity_poly.pdbx_strand_id
1 'polypeptide(L)' 'MNWVVKQARLCTECEACMEVCPTYEVTGEDLFSPMHRLKTADRILCGEKPDNRMVESM' A
#
# COMPACT_ATOMS: atom_id res chain seq x y z
N MET A 1 4.39 -18.79 -6.41
CA MET A 1 3.49 -17.62 -6.24
C MET A 1 3.69 -17.06 -4.84
N ASN A 2 4.02 -15.77 -4.70
CA ASN A 2 4.20 -15.12 -3.39
C ASN A 2 2.84 -14.99 -2.68
N TRP A 3 2.72 -15.51 -1.45
CA TRP A 3 1.47 -15.49 -0.69
C TRP A 3 1.06 -14.05 -0.30
N VAL A 4 2.04 -13.17 -0.05
CA VAL A 4 1.81 -11.75 0.28
C VAL A 4 1.13 -11.05 -0.89
N VAL A 5 1.63 -11.26 -2.11
CA VAL A 5 1.03 -10.74 -3.35
C VAL A 5 -0.42 -11.20 -3.49
N LYS A 6 -0.70 -12.49 -3.22
CA LYS A 6 -2.08 -12.99 -3.24
C LYS A 6 -2.98 -12.25 -2.26
N GLN A 7 -2.51 -11.98 -1.04
CA GLN A 7 -3.29 -11.27 -0.03
C GLN A 7 -3.48 -9.79 -0.37
N ALA A 8 -2.44 -9.10 -0.86
CA ALA A 8 -2.52 -7.70 -1.27
C ALA A 8 -3.58 -7.49 -2.37
N ARG A 9 -3.67 -8.43 -3.32
CA ARG A 9 -4.65 -8.41 -4.42
C ARG A 9 -6.09 -8.73 -4.01
N LEU A 10 -6.34 -9.12 -2.74
CA LEU A 10 -7.71 -9.26 -2.21
C LEU A 10 -8.31 -7.90 -1.81
N CYS A 11 -7.51 -6.83 -1.82
CA CYS A 11 -8.02 -5.48 -1.56
C CYS A 11 -9.14 -5.15 -2.56
N THR A 12 -10.32 -4.83 -2.04
CA THR A 12 -11.49 -4.43 -2.84
C THR A 12 -11.66 -2.92 -2.91
N GLU A 13 -10.65 -2.15 -2.48
CA GLU A 13 -10.70 -0.68 -2.39
C GLU A 13 -11.92 -0.15 -1.60
N CYS A 14 -12.28 -0.84 -0.51
CA CYS A 14 -13.43 -0.45 0.33
C CYS A 14 -13.17 0.73 1.27
N GLU A 15 -11.94 1.25 1.29
CA GLU A 15 -11.48 2.38 2.13
C GLU A 15 -11.60 2.20 3.65
N ALA A 16 -12.12 1.08 4.16
CA ALA A 16 -12.25 0.82 5.60
C ALA A 16 -10.92 0.90 6.38
N CYS A 17 -9.80 0.58 5.72
CA CYS A 17 -8.47 0.71 6.34
C CYS A 17 -7.99 2.17 6.45
N MET A 18 -8.52 3.08 5.62
CA MET A 18 -8.14 4.49 5.60
C MET A 18 -8.59 5.18 6.89
N GLU A 19 -9.81 4.87 7.37
CA GLU A 19 -10.41 5.48 8.58
C GLU A 19 -9.69 5.12 9.88
N VAL A 20 -8.92 4.03 9.88
CA VAL A 20 -8.27 3.50 11.10
C VAL A 20 -6.75 3.63 11.09
N CYS A 21 -6.16 4.19 10.03
CA CYS A 21 -4.71 4.28 9.91
C CYS A 21 -4.17 5.58 10.54
N PRO A 22 -3.38 5.50 11.63
CA PRO A 22 -2.85 6.70 12.27
C PRO A 22 -1.91 7.50 11.37
N THR A 23 -1.14 6.82 10.51
CA THR A 23 -0.25 7.50 9.58
C THR A 23 -1.05 8.33 8.58
N TYR A 24 -2.10 7.77 7.98
CA TYR A 24 -2.94 8.50 7.03
C TYR A 24 -3.71 9.63 7.71
N GLU A 25 -4.21 9.41 8.93
CA GLU A 25 -4.89 10.44 9.71
C GLU A 25 -3.99 11.67 9.94
N VAL A 26 -2.70 11.44 10.24
CA VAL A 26 -1.73 12.52 10.49
C VAL A 26 -1.22 13.16 9.20
N THR A 27 -0.96 12.38 8.14
CA THR A 27 -0.34 12.91 6.91
C THR A 27 -1.36 13.42 5.91
N GLY A 28 -2.57 12.85 5.87
CA GLY A 28 -3.55 13.06 4.80
C GLY A 28 -3.07 12.62 3.41
N GLU A 29 -1.95 11.90 3.33
CA GLU A 29 -1.32 11.56 2.05
C GLU A 29 -1.58 10.11 1.65
N ASP A 30 -2.26 9.94 0.52
CA ASP A 30 -2.69 8.64 0.03
C ASP A 30 -1.53 7.66 -0.13
N LEU A 31 -0.36 8.09 -0.56
CA LEU A 31 0.80 7.21 -0.74
C LEU A 31 1.20 6.50 0.55
N PHE A 32 1.01 7.16 1.71
CA PHE A 32 1.32 6.61 3.03
C PHE A 32 0.15 5.84 3.65
N SER A 33 -1.01 5.83 2.99
CA SER A 33 -2.19 5.09 3.42
C SER A 33 -1.97 3.57 3.37
N PRO A 34 -2.69 2.78 4.20
CA PRO A 34 -2.52 1.33 4.21
C PRO A 34 -2.94 0.70 2.88
N MET A 35 -3.93 1.28 2.19
CA MET A 35 -4.36 0.80 0.88
C MET A 35 -3.26 1.00 -0.18
N HIS A 36 -2.65 2.18 -0.26
CA HIS A 36 -1.58 2.41 -1.23
C HIS A 36 -0.30 1.65 -0.88
N ARG A 37 0.01 1.45 0.41
CA ARG A 37 1.10 0.56 0.82
C ARG A 37 0.92 -0.86 0.28
N LEU A 38 -0.31 -1.40 0.29
CA LEU A 38 -0.60 -2.70 -0.34
C LEU A 38 -0.39 -2.68 -1.85
N LYS A 39 -0.81 -1.60 -2.54
CA LYS A 39 -0.57 -1.41 -3.98
C LYS A 39 0.93 -1.32 -4.29
N THR A 40 1.69 -0.55 -3.52
CA THR A 40 3.16 -0.44 -3.63
C THR A 40 3.84 -1.78 -3.38
N ALA A 41 3.40 -2.53 -2.36
CA ALA A 41 3.91 -3.87 -2.09
C ALA A 41 3.67 -4.84 -3.25
N ASP A 42 2.47 -4.85 -3.86
CA ASP A 42 2.18 -5.70 -5.03
C ASP A 42 3.13 -5.39 -6.19
N ARG A 43 3.31 -4.10 -6.52
CA ARG A 43 4.20 -3.64 -7.59
C ARG A 43 5.65 -4.08 -7.35
N ILE A 44 6.20 -3.79 -6.17
CA ILE A 44 7.58 -4.15 -5.80
C ILE A 44 7.78 -5.67 -5.85
N LEU A 45 6.86 -6.43 -5.25
CA LEU A 45 6.96 -7.90 -5.18
C LEU A 45 6.73 -8.58 -6.55
N CYS A 46 6.13 -7.87 -7.51
CA CYS A 46 6.00 -8.30 -8.89
C CYS A 46 7.14 -7.83 -9.81
N GLY A 47 8.19 -7.21 -9.24
CA GLY A 47 9.41 -6.84 -9.95
C GLY A 47 9.41 -5.44 -10.57
N GLU A 48 8.42 -4.60 -10.26
CA GLU A 48 8.50 -3.19 -10.62
C GLU A 48 9.56 -2.48 -9.77
N LYS A 49 10.30 -1.56 -10.40
CA LYS A 49 11.27 -0.71 -9.71
C LYS A 49 10.52 0.47 -9.08
N PRO A 50 10.49 0.60 -7.73
CA PRO A 50 9.85 1.73 -7.09
C PRO A 50 10.69 3.00 -7.28
N ASP A 51 10.03 4.15 -7.31
CA ASP A 51 10.69 5.44 -7.12
C ASP A 51 10.99 5.71 -5.64
N ASN A 52 11.71 6.80 -5.34
CA ASN A 52 12.10 7.12 -3.97
C ASN A 52 10.90 7.35 -3.04
N ARG A 53 9.81 7.96 -3.53
CA ARG A 53 8.61 8.20 -2.72
C ARG A 53 7.91 6.90 -2.37
N MET A 54 7.83 5.98 -3.33
CA MET A 54 7.32 4.63 -3.10
C MET A 54 8.15 3.89 -2.05
N VAL A 55 9.48 4.04 -2.05
CA VAL A 55 10.35 3.45 -1.01
C VAL A 55 10.10 4.09 0.36
N GLU A 56 9.96 5.42 0.43
CA GLU A 56 9.63 6.14 1.68
C GLU A 56 8.28 5.70 2.27
N SER A 57 7.35 5.24 1.42
CA SER A 57 6.03 4.80 1.84
C SER A 57 5.97 3.41 2.48
N MET A 58 7.03 2.61 2.36
CA MET A 58 7.05 1.21 2.82
C MET A 58 7.44 1.07 4.29
#